data_AF-A0A369CJ94-F1
#
_entry.id   AF-A0A369CJ94-F1
#
_cell.length_a   1.000
_cell.length_b   1.000
_cell.length_c   1.000
_cell.angle_alpha   90.00
_cell.angle_beta   90.00
_cell.angle_gamma   90.00
#
_symmetry.space_group_name_H-M   'P 1'
#
loop_
_entity.id
_entity.type
_entity.pdbx_description
1 polymer ?
#
loop_
_entity_poly.entity_id
_entity_poly.type
_entity_poly.pdbx_seq_one_letter_code
_entity_poly.pdbx_strand_id
1 'polypeptide(L)'
;MSSLPRFIAILLLLGGLGATSLGVAAAAQDSPPTPVLPGTRALVASALEKVAEAEHGVQAAKDDQKALSRVVESLSWARDLIALARMDQPTGEARALLRYLQLKLKIEDNREALVDLLPLERALERLGNDPGLPHARELLQNAKRALETPDHALALKTLEELDRTLVRDWIDLPLDAAADSIRQALDQIMTRQQPPAADLLPAAEKSLLQLLAGTAS
;
A
#
# COMPACT_ATOMS: atom_id res chain seq x y z
N MET A 1 -29.96 -35.93 39.97
CA MET A 1 -28.80 -35.94 39.07
C MET A 1 -27.57 -35.68 39.92
N SER A 2 -26.85 -36.74 40.31
CA SER A 2 -25.77 -36.69 41.31
C SER A 2 -24.44 -37.07 40.69
N SER A 3 -23.47 -36.16 40.89
CA SER A 3 -22.03 -36.36 41.09
C SER A 3 -21.16 -37.04 40.01
N LEU A 4 -20.24 -36.20 39.54
CA LEU A 4 -18.97 -36.38 38.82
C LEU A 4 -17.99 -37.49 39.33
N PRO A 5 -16.89 -37.75 38.58
CA PRO A 5 -16.25 -39.05 38.33
C PRO A 5 -14.94 -39.26 39.11
N ARG A 6 -14.28 -40.41 38.94
CA ARG A 6 -12.87 -40.60 39.33
C ARG A 6 -12.19 -41.89 38.77
N PHE A 7 -10.91 -41.72 38.43
CA PHE A 7 -9.83 -42.70 38.11
C PHE A 7 -9.75 -43.23 36.66
N ILE A 8 -8.87 -42.70 35.80
CA ILE A 8 -7.38 -42.80 35.69
C ILE A 8 -6.91 -44.18 35.21
N ALA A 9 -6.33 -44.22 34.01
CA ALA A 9 -5.15 -45.01 33.68
C ALA A 9 -4.42 -44.41 32.47
N ILE A 10 -3.16 -44.03 32.69
CA ILE A 10 -2.14 -43.59 31.74
C ILE A 10 -1.35 -44.81 31.26
N LEU A 11 -0.96 -44.86 29.99
CA LEU A 11 0.31 -45.40 29.45
C LEU A 11 0.30 -45.22 27.91
N LEU A 12 0.94 -44.19 27.35
CA LEU A 12 2.34 -44.11 26.89
C LEU A 12 2.75 -45.14 25.81
N LEU A 13 3.31 -44.56 24.74
CA LEU A 13 4.29 -45.09 23.78
C LEU A 13 3.81 -45.95 22.60
N LEU A 14 3.73 -45.31 21.43
CA LEU A 14 4.38 -45.68 20.15
C LEU A 14 3.99 -44.52 19.19
N GLY A 15 4.87 -43.68 18.64
CA GLY A 15 6.21 -43.93 18.14
C GLY A 15 6.16 -43.93 16.60
N GLY A 16 6.43 -42.78 15.97
CA GLY A 16 6.94 -42.72 14.59
C GLY A 16 6.06 -42.07 13.52
N LEU A 17 6.73 -41.31 12.63
CA LEU A 17 6.26 -40.55 11.46
C LEU A 17 5.55 -39.23 11.82
N GLY A 18 6.24 -38.10 11.98
CA GLY A 18 7.35 -37.63 11.14
C GLY A 18 6.82 -36.96 9.87
N ALA A 19 6.03 -35.90 10.03
CA ALA A 19 5.88 -34.85 9.03
C ALA A 19 6.19 -33.54 9.73
N THR A 20 7.45 -33.15 9.63
CA THR A 20 7.97 -31.84 9.97
C THR A 20 7.18 -30.77 9.24
N SER A 21 6.27 -30.09 9.93
CA SER A 21 5.89 -28.72 9.57
C SER A 21 7.06 -27.81 9.95
N LEU A 22 8.14 -27.87 9.16
CA LEU A 22 9.24 -26.92 9.25
C LEU A 22 8.70 -25.54 8.88
N GLY A 23 8.93 -24.61 9.80
CA GLY A 23 8.29 -23.32 9.85
C GLY A 23 8.55 -22.43 8.65
N VAL A 24 7.50 -21.74 8.25
CA VAL A 24 7.57 -20.43 7.59
C VAL A 24 6.95 -19.42 8.57
N ALA A 25 7.59 -19.27 9.72
CA ALA A 25 7.19 -18.32 10.76
C ALA A 25 8.43 -17.89 11.56
N ALA A 26 9.50 -17.48 10.87
CA ALA A 26 10.66 -16.81 11.47
C ALA A 26 11.61 -16.29 10.38
N ALA A 27 11.23 -15.21 9.69
CA ALA A 27 12.20 -14.43 8.89
C ALA A 27 11.77 -12.96 8.65
N ALA A 28 10.61 -12.51 9.15
CA ALA A 28 10.09 -11.18 8.82
C ALA A 28 10.29 -10.11 9.90
N GLN A 29 11.03 -10.37 10.99
CA GLN A 29 11.07 -9.44 12.14
C GLN A 29 12.41 -8.74 12.43
N ASP A 30 13.50 -9.05 11.71
CA ASP A 30 14.83 -8.49 12.02
C ASP A 30 15.46 -7.66 10.90
N SER A 31 14.71 -7.35 9.84
CA SER A 31 15.17 -6.30 8.91
C SER A 31 14.88 -4.95 9.57
N PRO A 32 15.89 -4.11 9.86
CA PRO A 32 15.62 -2.77 10.35
C PRO A 32 14.71 -2.07 9.34
N PRO A 33 13.73 -1.26 9.80
CA PRO A 33 12.95 -0.46 8.87
C PRO A 33 13.95 0.28 7.99
N THR A 34 13.78 0.16 6.68
CA THR A 34 14.58 0.97 5.76
C THR A 34 14.37 2.43 6.20
N PRO A 35 15.36 3.32 6.16
CA PRO A 35 15.08 4.71 6.47
C PRO A 35 14.22 5.33 5.35
N VAL A 36 13.24 6.17 5.69
CA VAL A 36 12.58 7.04 4.71
C VAL A 36 13.67 7.91 4.07
N LEU A 37 13.74 7.94 2.74
CA LEU A 37 14.77 8.73 2.05
C LEU A 37 14.61 10.23 2.37
N PRO A 38 15.70 11.00 2.48
CA PRO A 38 15.62 12.44 2.74
C PRO A 38 14.75 13.19 1.71
N GLY A 39 14.78 12.77 0.45
CA GLY A 39 13.92 13.31 -0.62
C GLY A 39 12.44 13.09 -0.33
N THR A 40 12.05 11.85 -0.04
CA THR A 40 10.70 11.50 0.41
C THR A 40 10.27 12.34 1.61
N ARG A 41 11.13 12.51 2.62
CA ARG A 41 10.80 13.29 3.81
C ARG A 41 10.47 14.74 3.49
N ALA A 42 11.24 15.37 2.59
CA ALA A 42 10.98 16.72 2.13
C ALA A 42 9.63 16.81 1.38
N LEU A 43 9.35 15.85 0.49
CA LEU A 43 8.07 15.78 -0.24
C LEU A 43 6.88 15.62 0.71
N VAL A 44 7.00 14.76 1.73
CA VAL A 44 5.97 14.53 2.75
C VAL A 44 5.75 15.78 3.60
N ALA A 45 6.83 16.48 4.01
CA ALA A 45 6.71 17.73 4.75
C ALA A 45 6.00 18.83 3.92
N SER A 46 6.36 18.97 2.63
CA SER A 46 5.66 19.90 1.74
C SER A 46 4.19 19.49 1.51
N ALA A 47 3.90 18.19 1.41
CA ALA A 47 2.51 17.72 1.30
C ALA A 47 1.71 18.07 2.56
N LEU A 48 2.32 17.91 3.74
CA LEU A 48 1.73 18.28 5.02
C LEU A 48 1.41 19.78 5.10
N GLU A 49 2.32 20.65 4.66
CA GLU A 49 2.08 22.10 4.57
C GLU A 49 0.86 22.40 3.69
N LYS A 50 0.71 21.71 2.56
CA LYS A 50 -0.42 21.89 1.64
C LYS A 50 -1.75 21.37 2.20
N VAL A 51 -1.72 20.30 2.99
CA VAL A 51 -2.90 19.84 3.73
C VAL A 51 -3.32 20.88 4.77
N ALA A 52 -2.38 21.44 5.53
CA ALA A 52 -2.66 22.48 6.52
C ALA A 52 -3.22 23.78 5.89
N GLU A 53 -2.66 24.21 4.75
CA GLU A 53 -3.20 25.33 3.97
C GLU A 53 -4.66 25.08 3.55
N ALA A 54 -4.95 23.87 3.06
CA ALA A 54 -6.29 23.47 2.65
C ALA A 54 -7.27 23.44 3.83
N GLU A 55 -6.84 22.98 5.00
CA GLU A 55 -7.66 22.94 6.22
C GLU A 55 -8.05 24.34 6.68
N HIS A 56 -7.11 25.28 6.68
CA HIS A 56 -7.41 26.67 7.00
C HIS A 56 -8.35 27.29 5.95
N GLY A 57 -8.15 26.94 4.68
CA GLY A 57 -8.96 27.46 3.57
C GLY A 57 -10.39 26.91 3.53
N VAL A 58 -10.61 25.64 3.90
CA VAL A 58 -11.92 24.99 3.75
C VAL A 58 -12.96 25.59 4.70
N GLN A 59 -12.55 26.04 5.89
CA GLN A 59 -13.41 26.75 6.84
C GLN A 59 -13.85 28.13 6.30
N ALA A 60 -12.95 28.82 5.60
CA ALA A 60 -13.23 30.13 5.00
C ALA A 60 -14.01 30.05 3.67
N ALA A 61 -14.02 28.87 3.02
CA ALA A 61 -14.51 28.71 1.65
C ALA A 61 -16.00 28.37 1.51
N LYS A 62 -16.76 28.29 2.60
CA LYS A 62 -18.16 27.79 2.62
C LYS A 62 -19.07 28.41 1.55
N ASP A 63 -18.89 29.71 1.27
CA ASP A 63 -19.64 30.45 0.24
C ASP A 63 -18.73 31.23 -0.73
N ASP A 64 -17.40 31.04 -0.67
CA ASP A 64 -16.43 31.75 -1.50
C ASP A 64 -15.78 30.80 -2.52
N GLN A 65 -16.22 30.92 -3.77
CA GLN A 65 -15.71 30.14 -4.89
C GLN A 65 -14.19 30.31 -5.10
N LYS A 66 -13.64 31.50 -4.84
CA LYS A 66 -12.20 31.75 -4.99
C LYS A 66 -11.41 31.06 -3.89
N ALA A 67 -11.93 31.09 -2.65
CA ALA A 67 -11.34 30.34 -1.56
C ALA A 67 -11.41 28.82 -1.81
N LEU A 68 -12.52 28.32 -2.34
CA LEU A 68 -12.68 26.92 -2.70
C LEU A 68 -11.66 26.47 -3.76
N SER A 69 -11.45 27.28 -4.81
CA SER A 69 -10.43 26.99 -5.82
C SER A 69 -9.02 26.87 -5.24
N ARG A 70 -8.68 27.69 -4.23
CA ARG A 70 -7.37 27.60 -3.55
C ARG A 70 -7.24 26.33 -2.72
N VAL A 71 -8.29 25.92 -2.02
CA VAL A 71 -8.30 24.64 -1.28
C VAL A 71 -8.06 23.47 -2.24
N VAL A 72 -8.73 23.48 -3.38
CA VAL A 72 -8.58 22.44 -4.42
C VAL A 72 -7.17 22.43 -4.99
N GLU A 73 -6.58 23.60 -5.24
CA GLU A 73 -5.20 23.73 -5.70
C GLU A 73 -4.21 23.16 -4.67
N SER A 74 -4.32 23.56 -3.40
CA SER A 74 -3.46 23.04 -2.32
C SER A 74 -3.60 21.52 -2.17
N LEU A 75 -4.81 20.96 -2.18
CA LEU A 75 -5.03 19.52 -2.10
C LEU A 75 -4.52 18.76 -3.33
N SER A 76 -4.63 19.36 -4.52
CA SER A 76 -4.07 18.77 -5.74
C SER A 76 -2.55 18.71 -5.66
N TRP A 77 -1.90 19.78 -5.19
CA TRP A 77 -0.46 19.77 -4.94
C TRP A 77 -0.05 18.77 -3.87
N ALA A 78 -0.78 18.67 -2.75
CA ALA A 78 -0.52 17.67 -1.72
C ALA A 78 -0.56 16.24 -2.28
N ARG A 79 -1.57 15.93 -3.10
CA ARG A 79 -1.71 14.64 -3.78
C ARG A 79 -0.52 14.35 -4.70
N ASP A 80 -0.11 15.33 -5.50
CA ASP A 80 1.00 15.16 -6.45
C ASP A 80 2.33 14.98 -5.71
N LEU A 81 2.56 15.69 -4.60
CA LEU A 81 3.71 15.49 -3.72
C LEU A 81 3.73 14.10 -3.07
N ILE A 82 2.59 13.58 -2.63
CA ILE A 82 2.47 12.21 -2.12
C ILE A 82 2.78 11.19 -3.23
N ALA A 83 2.31 11.43 -4.45
CA ALA A 83 2.64 10.56 -5.60
C ALA A 83 4.14 10.55 -5.89
N LEU A 84 4.80 11.71 -5.84
CA LEU A 84 6.26 11.80 -5.97
C LEU A 84 6.98 11.08 -4.81
N ALA A 85 6.49 11.26 -3.57
CA ALA A 85 7.06 10.59 -2.40
C ALA A 85 6.98 9.05 -2.51
N ARG A 86 5.91 8.53 -3.12
CA ARG A 86 5.78 7.09 -3.43
C ARG A 86 6.77 6.65 -4.49
N MET A 87 6.96 7.44 -5.55
CA MET A 87 7.91 7.11 -6.63
C MET A 87 9.37 7.13 -6.16
N ASP A 88 9.67 7.94 -5.14
CA ASP A 88 10.99 7.98 -4.49
C ASP A 88 11.22 6.75 -3.59
N GLN A 89 10.20 5.91 -3.32
CA GLN A 89 10.40 4.66 -2.60
C GLN A 89 11.11 3.61 -3.44
N PRO A 90 11.89 2.72 -2.82
CA PRO A 90 12.50 1.59 -3.52
C PRO A 90 11.46 0.78 -4.33
N THR A 91 10.27 0.55 -3.76
CA THR A 91 9.17 -0.21 -4.37
C THR A 91 8.27 0.64 -5.28
N GLY A 92 8.46 1.95 -5.33
CA GLY A 92 7.54 2.90 -5.97
C GLY A 92 7.28 2.61 -7.44
N GLU A 93 8.34 2.40 -8.21
CA GLU A 93 8.23 2.09 -9.64
C GLU A 93 7.57 0.73 -9.91
N ALA A 94 7.96 -0.31 -9.14
CA ALA A 94 7.36 -1.63 -9.29
C ALA A 94 5.85 -1.59 -8.99
N ARG A 95 5.45 -0.89 -7.94
CA ARG A 95 4.03 -0.71 -7.58
C ARG A 95 3.26 0.11 -8.63
N ALA A 96 3.88 1.13 -9.22
CA ALA A 96 3.25 1.91 -10.29
C ALA A 96 2.97 1.04 -11.53
N LEU A 97 3.96 0.25 -11.96
CA LEU A 97 3.81 -0.70 -13.08
C LEU A 97 2.77 -1.78 -12.78
N LEU A 98 2.73 -2.29 -11.54
CA LEU A 98 1.70 -3.24 -11.09
C LEU A 98 0.29 -2.69 -11.22
N ARG A 99 0.06 -1.47 -10.71
CA ARG A 99 -1.27 -0.83 -10.80
C ARG A 99 -1.67 -0.60 -12.25
N TYR A 100 -0.74 -0.17 -13.09
CA TYR A 100 -0.97 -0.03 -14.53
C TYR A 100 -1.34 -1.37 -15.17
N LEU A 101 -0.61 -2.45 -14.90
CA LEU A 101 -0.91 -3.80 -15.40
C LEU A 101 -2.28 -4.31 -14.94
N GLN A 102 -2.63 -4.11 -13.66
CA GLN A 102 -3.94 -4.48 -13.12
C GLN A 102 -5.08 -3.72 -13.81
N LEU A 103 -4.89 -2.42 -14.09
CA LEU A 103 -5.86 -1.61 -14.85
C LEU A 103 -5.96 -2.06 -16.30
N LYS A 104 -4.82 -2.29 -16.94
CA LYS A 104 -4.73 -2.76 -18.32
C LYS A 104 -5.45 -4.08 -18.49
N LEU A 105 -5.20 -5.05 -17.61
CA LEU A 105 -5.92 -6.32 -17.62
C LEU A 105 -7.42 -6.13 -17.49
N LYS A 106 -7.91 -5.19 -16.68
CA LYS A 106 -9.37 -4.97 -16.57
C LYS A 106 -10.03 -4.50 -17.88
N ILE A 107 -9.27 -4.04 -18.87
CA ILE A 107 -9.76 -3.37 -20.08
C ILE A 107 -9.31 -4.09 -21.37
N GLU A 108 -8.13 -4.70 -21.37
CA GLU A 108 -7.44 -5.24 -22.55
C GLU A 108 -7.22 -6.76 -22.47
N ASP A 109 -6.82 -7.34 -23.61
CA ASP A 109 -6.57 -8.77 -23.76
C ASP A 109 -5.22 -9.22 -23.14
N ASN A 110 -5.16 -10.48 -22.69
CA ASN A 110 -4.00 -11.04 -21.96
C ASN A 110 -2.64 -10.90 -22.67
N ARG A 111 -2.64 -10.90 -24.02
CA ARG A 111 -1.41 -10.78 -24.82
C ARG A 111 -0.76 -9.42 -24.71
N GLU A 112 -1.56 -8.36 -24.58
CA GLU A 112 -1.06 -6.99 -24.47
C GLU A 112 -0.48 -6.73 -23.08
N ALA A 113 -1.06 -7.36 -22.04
CA ALA A 113 -0.54 -7.33 -20.68
C ALA A 113 0.77 -8.12 -20.50
N LEU A 114 0.98 -9.21 -21.24
CA LEU A 114 2.22 -10.00 -21.18
C LEU A 114 3.46 -9.18 -21.54
N VAL A 115 3.35 -8.27 -22.52
CA VAL A 115 4.45 -7.40 -22.94
C VAL A 115 4.89 -6.46 -21.81
N ASP A 116 3.94 -6.03 -21.01
CA ASP A 116 4.14 -5.05 -19.93
C ASP A 116 4.63 -5.69 -18.62
N LEU A 117 4.72 -7.02 -18.53
CA LEU A 117 5.35 -7.70 -17.40
C LEU A 117 6.88 -7.50 -17.37
N LEU A 118 7.52 -7.30 -18.53
CA LEU A 118 8.98 -7.15 -18.61
C LEU A 118 9.50 -5.88 -17.90
N PRO A 119 8.87 -4.69 -18.08
CA PRO A 119 9.17 -3.53 -17.24
C PRO A 119 9.07 -3.82 -15.74
N LEU A 120 8.05 -4.55 -15.31
CA LEU A 120 7.85 -4.91 -13.90
C LEU A 120 8.96 -5.84 -13.38
N GLU A 121 9.38 -6.82 -14.16
CA GLU A 121 10.51 -7.70 -13.85
C GLU A 121 11.79 -6.90 -13.58
N ARG A 122 12.13 -5.95 -14.47
CA ARG A 122 13.30 -5.07 -14.31
C ARG A 122 13.18 -4.12 -13.12
N ALA A 123 11.96 -3.69 -12.77
CA ALA A 123 11.74 -2.89 -11.58
C ALA A 123 11.99 -3.70 -10.31
N LEU A 124 11.52 -4.96 -10.26
CA LEU A 124 11.80 -5.88 -9.16
C LEU A 124 13.30 -6.20 -9.02
N GLU A 125 14.02 -6.39 -10.12
CA GLU A 125 15.48 -6.62 -10.09
C GLU A 125 16.26 -5.48 -9.42
N ARG A 126 15.81 -4.24 -9.58
CA ARG A 126 16.44 -3.06 -8.97
C ARG A 126 16.22 -2.95 -7.47
N LEU A 127 15.31 -3.75 -6.89
CA LEU A 127 15.11 -3.83 -5.44
C LEU A 127 16.26 -4.55 -4.71
N GLY A 128 17.19 -5.18 -5.45
CA GLY A 128 18.40 -5.76 -4.89
C GLY A 128 18.11 -6.93 -3.94
N ASN A 129 18.52 -6.82 -2.68
CA ASN A 129 18.42 -7.88 -1.68
C ASN A 129 17.21 -7.74 -0.74
N ASP A 130 16.11 -7.16 -1.23
CA ASP A 130 14.90 -7.05 -0.43
C ASP A 130 14.38 -8.45 -0.01
N PRO A 131 14.07 -8.68 1.28
CA PRO A 131 13.65 -10.00 1.78
C PRO A 131 12.32 -10.48 1.19
N GLY A 132 11.45 -9.58 0.71
CA GLY A 132 10.20 -9.92 0.03
C GLY A 132 10.40 -10.24 -1.46
N LEU A 133 11.56 -9.93 -2.03
CA LEU A 133 11.82 -10.09 -3.47
C LEU A 133 11.72 -11.53 -3.99
N PRO A 134 12.19 -12.57 -3.28
CA PRO A 134 12.02 -13.95 -3.73
C PRO A 134 10.55 -14.33 -3.94
N HIS A 135 9.69 -13.94 -2.98
CA HIS A 135 8.26 -14.20 -3.07
C HIS A 135 7.59 -13.33 -4.15
N ALA A 136 7.97 -12.06 -4.26
CA ALA A 136 7.50 -11.16 -5.31
C ALA A 136 7.81 -11.71 -6.73
N ARG A 137 9.01 -12.28 -6.92
CA ARG A 137 9.40 -12.94 -8.18
C ARG A 137 8.55 -14.17 -8.48
N GLU A 138 8.26 -14.99 -7.46
CA GLU A 138 7.40 -16.15 -7.61
C GLU A 138 5.99 -15.75 -8.06
N LEU A 139 5.40 -14.74 -7.42
CA LEU A 139 4.09 -14.20 -7.80
C LEU A 139 4.11 -13.64 -9.24
N LEU A 140 5.15 -12.91 -9.64
CA LEU A 140 5.28 -12.43 -11.02
C LEU A 140 5.30 -13.58 -12.04
N GLN A 141 6.03 -14.66 -11.74
CA GLN A 141 6.07 -15.85 -12.61
C GLN A 141 4.73 -16.58 -12.66
N ASN A 142 3.99 -16.62 -11.55
CA ASN A 142 2.64 -17.18 -11.51
C ASN A 142 1.66 -16.34 -12.35
N ALA A 143 1.74 -15.00 -12.27
CA ALA A 143 0.92 -14.10 -13.09
C ALA A 143 1.24 -14.26 -14.59
N LYS A 144 2.52 -14.39 -14.95
CA LYS A 144 2.94 -14.67 -16.33
C LYS A 144 2.34 -15.97 -16.87
N ARG A 145 2.44 -17.07 -16.10
CA ARG A 145 1.85 -18.37 -16.48
C ARG A 145 0.33 -18.29 -16.63
N ALA A 146 -0.35 -17.51 -15.79
CA ALA A 146 -1.80 -17.31 -15.90
C ALA A 146 -2.16 -16.57 -17.21
N LEU A 147 -1.42 -15.54 -17.58
CA LEU A 147 -1.63 -14.81 -18.85
C LEU A 147 -1.30 -15.66 -20.09
N GLU A 148 -0.35 -16.60 -20.01
CA GLU A 148 -0.04 -17.56 -21.08
C GLU A 148 -1.15 -18.61 -21.28
N THR A 149 -1.94 -18.90 -20.24
CA THR A 149 -3.03 -19.89 -20.24
C THR A 149 -4.43 -19.25 -20.27
N PRO A 150 -4.53 -18.08 -20.92
CA PRO A 150 -5.59 -17.07 -20.79
C PRO A 150 -6.41 -16.98 -19.50
N ASP A 151 -5.86 -17.32 -18.33
CA ASP A 151 -6.57 -17.24 -17.05
C ASP A 151 -6.48 -15.83 -16.46
N HIS A 152 -7.38 -14.98 -16.92
CA HIS A 152 -7.44 -13.56 -16.56
C HIS A 152 -7.67 -13.33 -15.06
N ALA A 153 -8.59 -14.09 -14.47
CA ALA A 153 -8.95 -13.95 -13.07
C ALA A 153 -7.79 -14.35 -12.15
N LEU A 154 -7.08 -15.43 -12.49
CA LEU A 154 -5.89 -15.83 -11.76
C LEU A 154 -4.77 -14.80 -11.90
N ALA A 155 -4.51 -14.31 -13.11
CA ALA A 155 -3.48 -13.30 -13.35
C ALA A 155 -3.73 -12.04 -12.50
N LEU A 156 -4.97 -11.51 -12.52
CA LEU A 156 -5.32 -10.34 -11.73
C LEU A 156 -5.13 -10.59 -10.23
N LYS A 157 -5.64 -11.72 -9.71
CA LYS A 157 -5.50 -12.09 -8.31
C LYS A 157 -4.03 -12.19 -7.88
N THR A 158 -3.18 -12.79 -8.71
CA THR A 158 -1.75 -12.92 -8.42
C THR A 158 -1.03 -11.56 -8.43
N LEU A 159 -1.40 -10.66 -9.34
CA LEU A 159 -0.86 -9.29 -9.34
C LEU A 159 -1.32 -8.48 -8.13
N GLU A 160 -2.53 -8.70 -7.61
CA GLU A 160 -2.99 -8.09 -6.36
C GLU A 160 -2.20 -8.60 -5.15
N GLU A 161 -1.89 -9.89 -5.10
CA GLU A 161 -1.04 -10.49 -4.06
C GLU A 161 0.41 -9.98 -4.14
N LEU A 162 0.92 -9.77 -5.36
CA LEU A 162 2.22 -9.18 -5.60
C LEU A 162 2.29 -7.73 -5.10
N ASP A 163 1.27 -6.89 -5.36
CA ASP A 163 1.23 -5.52 -4.82
C ASP A 163 1.28 -5.54 -3.29
N ARG A 164 0.49 -6.40 -2.63
CA ARG A 164 0.52 -6.55 -1.16
C ARG A 164 1.88 -6.96 -0.62
N THR A 165 2.60 -7.82 -1.33
CA THR A 165 3.96 -8.25 -0.95
C THR A 165 4.96 -7.10 -0.97
N LEU A 166 4.74 -6.10 -1.82
CA LEU A 166 5.61 -4.93 -1.95
C LEU A 166 5.22 -3.78 -1.02
N VAL A 167 4.08 -3.86 -0.33
CA VAL A 167 3.64 -2.86 0.65
C VAL A 167 4.54 -2.91 1.87
N ARG A 168 5.17 -1.78 2.19
CA ARG A 168 5.91 -1.56 3.43
C ARG A 168 5.03 -0.82 4.42
N ASP A 169 4.63 -1.49 5.49
CA ASP A 169 3.67 -0.96 6.47
C ASP A 169 4.03 0.43 7.03
N TRP A 170 5.32 0.73 7.16
CA TRP A 170 5.81 1.96 7.77
C TRP A 170 5.96 3.14 6.79
N ILE A 171 5.86 2.91 5.46
CA ILE A 171 5.86 3.99 4.45
C ILE A 171 4.58 3.99 3.63
N ASP A 172 4.30 2.86 3.01
CA ASP A 172 3.28 2.74 1.98
C ASP A 172 1.89 2.93 2.57
N LEU A 173 1.61 2.35 3.75
CA LEU A 173 0.29 2.50 4.38
C LEU A 173 -0.01 3.95 4.80
N PRO A 174 0.89 4.69 5.48
CA PRO A 174 0.68 6.12 5.73
C PRO A 174 0.47 6.94 4.45
N LEU A 175 1.27 6.71 3.41
CA LEU A 175 1.11 7.43 2.13
C LEU A 175 -0.20 7.06 1.43
N ASP A 176 -0.61 5.79 1.44
CA ASP A 176 -1.88 5.30 0.89
C ASP A 176 -3.08 5.93 1.64
N ALA A 177 -3.07 5.90 2.98
CA ALA A 177 -4.11 6.51 3.81
C ALA A 177 -4.23 8.03 3.62
N ALA A 178 -3.10 8.74 3.53
CA ALA A 178 -3.10 10.19 3.30
C ALA A 178 -3.69 10.56 1.94
N ALA A 179 -3.28 9.86 0.87
CA ALA A 179 -3.81 10.15 -0.46
C ALA A 179 -5.30 9.81 -0.59
N ASP A 180 -5.76 8.73 0.04
CA ASP A 180 -7.19 8.39 0.04
C ASP A 180 -8.03 9.44 0.76
N SER A 181 -7.53 9.98 1.87
CA SER A 181 -8.19 11.06 2.60
C SER A 181 -8.25 12.34 1.77
N ILE A 182 -7.15 12.72 1.10
CA ILE A 182 -7.10 13.89 0.19
C ILE A 182 -8.02 13.70 -1.02
N ARG A 183 -8.05 12.50 -1.61
CA ARG A 183 -8.94 12.19 -2.73
C ARG A 183 -10.40 12.34 -2.33
N GLN A 184 -10.79 11.76 -1.19
CA GLN A 184 -12.15 11.89 -0.67
C GLN A 184 -12.50 13.35 -0.34
N ALA A 185 -11.55 14.13 0.19
CA ALA A 185 -11.75 15.56 0.45
C ALA A 185 -11.98 16.35 -0.85
N LEU A 186 -11.18 16.10 -1.89
CA LEU A 186 -11.37 16.68 -3.21
C LEU A 186 -12.74 16.30 -3.80
N ASP A 187 -13.13 15.03 -3.73
CA ASP A 187 -14.42 14.55 -4.22
C ASP A 187 -15.59 15.25 -3.49
N GLN A 188 -15.52 15.40 -2.17
CA GLN A 188 -16.52 16.12 -1.38
C GLN A 188 -16.60 17.61 -1.74
N ILE A 189 -15.46 18.28 -1.93
CA ILE A 189 -15.40 19.68 -2.35
C ILE A 189 -16.02 19.87 -3.75
N MET A 190 -15.68 19.00 -4.70
CA MET A 190 -16.19 19.06 -6.07
C MET A 190 -17.68 18.76 -6.17
N THR A 191 -18.18 17.82 -5.36
CA THR A 191 -19.59 17.42 -5.36
C THR A 191 -20.46 18.22 -4.39
N ARG A 192 -19.88 19.16 -3.64
CA ARG A 192 -20.52 19.94 -2.57
C ARG A 192 -21.29 19.06 -1.56
N GLN A 193 -20.82 17.83 -1.34
CA GLN A 193 -21.43 16.90 -0.40
C GLN A 193 -21.02 17.22 1.04
N GLN A 194 -21.94 16.99 1.96
CA GLN A 194 -21.72 17.01 3.42
C GLN A 194 -21.55 15.55 3.89
N PRO A 195 -20.65 15.23 4.84
CA PRO A 195 -19.90 16.12 5.74
C PRO A 195 -18.77 16.90 5.03
N PRO A 196 -18.27 17.98 5.64
CA PRO A 196 -17.25 18.83 5.03
C PRO A 196 -15.94 18.08 4.85
N ALA A 197 -15.24 18.35 3.76
CA ALA A 197 -13.85 17.92 3.54
C ALA A 197 -12.92 18.22 4.73
N ALA A 198 -13.27 19.20 5.57
CA ALA A 198 -12.62 19.50 6.84
C ALA A 198 -12.45 18.29 7.77
N ASP A 199 -13.34 17.30 7.74
CA ASP A 199 -13.25 16.12 8.62
C ASP A 199 -12.23 15.09 8.11
N LEU A 200 -11.85 15.16 6.84
CA LEU A 200 -10.92 14.23 6.18
C LEU A 200 -9.46 14.74 6.21
N LEU A 201 -9.25 16.05 6.26
CA LEU A 201 -7.91 16.64 6.27
C LEU A 201 -7.09 16.28 7.52
N PRO A 202 -7.66 16.26 8.74
CA PRO A 202 -6.95 15.80 9.93
C PRO A 202 -6.50 14.33 9.85
N ALA A 203 -7.26 13.49 9.14
CA ALA A 203 -6.86 12.10 8.90
C ALA A 203 -5.64 12.03 7.96
N ALA A 204 -5.66 12.82 6.88
CA ALA A 204 -4.51 12.94 5.98
C ALA A 204 -3.26 13.45 6.71
N GLU A 205 -3.42 14.53 7.50
CA GLU A 205 -2.36 15.13 8.30
C GLU A 205 -1.74 14.12 9.26
N LYS A 206 -2.57 13.41 10.03
CA LYS A 206 -2.14 12.39 10.97
C LYS A 206 -1.31 11.29 10.29
N SER A 207 -1.73 10.80 9.13
CA SER A 207 -0.99 9.79 8.39
C SER A 207 0.38 10.30 7.92
N LEU A 208 0.46 11.54 7.41
CA LEU A 208 1.73 12.14 7.01
C LEU A 208 2.66 12.37 8.22
N LEU A 209 2.12 12.79 9.36
CA LEU A 209 2.88 12.96 10.60
C LEU A 209 3.41 11.64 11.15
N GLN A 210 2.63 10.55 11.08
CA GLN A 210 3.10 9.22 11.47
C GLN A 210 4.33 8.79 10.67
N LEU A 211 4.34 9.07 9.36
CA LEU A 211 5.47 8.79 8.49
C LEU A 211 6.73 9.59 8.87
N LEU A 212 6.56 10.86 9.23
CA LEU A 212 7.67 11.70 9.69
C LEU A 212 8.18 11.28 11.07
N ALA A 213 7.29 10.84 11.97
CA ALA A 213 7.62 10.45 13.34
C ALA A 213 8.28 9.07 13.45
N GLY A 214 7.92 8.13 12.58
CA GLY A 214 8.44 6.75 12.56
C GLY A 214 9.93 6.61 12.19
N THR A 215 10.65 7.72 12.01
CA THR A 215 12.07 7.76 11.61
C THR A 215 13.02 8.22 12.72
N ALA A 216 12.51 8.56 13.90
CA ALA A 216 13.32 8.90 15.07
C ALA A 216 13.56 7.63 15.91
N SER A 217 14.48 6.78 15.49
CA SER A 217 14.97 5.62 16.27
C SER A 217 16.46 5.44 16.04
#